data_AF-A0A0C3HWB8-F1
#
_entry.id   AF-A0A0C3HWB8-F1
#
_cell.length_a   1.000
_cell.length_b   1.000
_cell.length_c   1.000
_cell.angle_alpha   90.00
_cell.angle_beta   90.00
_cell.angle_gamma   90.00
#
_symmetry.space_group_name_H-M   'P 1'
#
loop_
_entity.id
_entity.type
_entity.pdbx_description
1 polymer ?
#
loop_
_entity_poly.entity_id
_entity_poly.type
_entity_poly.pdbx_seq_one_letter_code
_entity_poly.pdbx_strand_id
1 'polypeptide(L)'
;LALYHTPLHDLLAIAGDTWVFGKKLTPPCAFRSAQARLKTWSLSPSAATATLHACHVLSVLASQDGSLHSIPCISDYWAYYVSTLICWAFGSRFHSSSSPSRSSSSSSSSSSSSQSCSKAQKYLSSMLSFRADDLHKSKGHMRGDIDGVINMVRENLEIDAVGNKCMMLVDAVHVLSQLKELSKSRWW
;
A
#
# COMPACT_ATOMS: atom_id res chain seq x y z
N LEU A 1 -9.19 -13.34 5.13
CA LEU A 1 -8.04 -13.80 5.95
C LEU A 1 -7.10 -12.65 6.36
N ALA A 2 -6.59 -11.83 5.43
CA ALA A 2 -5.69 -10.71 5.76
C ALA A 2 -6.28 -9.69 6.78
N LEU A 3 -7.58 -9.39 6.66
CA LEU A 3 -8.29 -8.45 7.55
C LEU A 3 -8.41 -8.94 9.00
N TYR A 4 -8.46 -10.26 9.22
CA TYR A 4 -8.57 -10.85 10.56
C TYR A 4 -7.27 -10.69 11.37
N HIS A 5 -6.16 -10.52 10.65
CA HIS A 5 -4.81 -10.48 11.18
C HIS A 5 -4.21 -9.07 11.19
N THR A 6 -4.97 -8.05 10.79
CA THR A 6 -4.50 -6.66 10.61
C THR A 6 -5.29 -5.73 11.52
N PRO A 7 -4.66 -4.86 12.33
CA PRO A 7 -5.35 -3.83 13.10
C PRO A 7 -5.85 -2.73 12.15
N LEU A 8 -6.92 -3.02 11.41
CA LEU A 8 -7.40 -2.23 10.29
C LEU A 8 -7.79 -0.80 10.69
N HIS A 9 -8.37 -0.63 11.88
CA HIS A 9 -8.71 0.69 12.40
C HIS A 9 -7.46 1.55 12.64
N ASP A 10 -6.40 0.97 13.21
CA ASP A 10 -5.14 1.68 13.43
C ASP A 10 -4.45 1.98 12.09
N LEU A 11 -4.46 1.02 11.16
CA LEU A 11 -3.89 1.17 9.83
C LEU A 11 -4.54 2.32 9.05
N LEU A 12 -5.87 2.40 9.03
CA LEU A 12 -6.60 3.45 8.33
C LEU A 12 -6.43 4.81 9.02
N ALA A 13 -6.50 4.85 10.35
CA ALA A 13 -6.28 6.08 11.11
C ALA A 13 -4.86 6.64 10.90
N ILE A 14 -3.86 5.78 10.73
CA ILE A 14 -2.47 6.18 10.45
C ILE A 14 -2.31 6.63 9.00
N ALA A 15 -2.85 5.86 8.04
CA ALA A 15 -2.74 6.18 6.63
C ALA A 15 -3.40 7.50 6.26
N GLY A 16 -4.55 7.82 6.86
CA GLY A 16 -5.29 9.06 6.60
C GLY A 16 -5.07 10.19 7.61
N ASP A 17 -3.95 10.18 8.35
CA ASP A 17 -3.57 11.25 9.30
C ASP A 17 -4.68 11.60 10.32
N THR A 18 -5.20 10.60 11.01
CA THR A 18 -6.37 10.62 11.93
C THR A 18 -7.74 10.71 11.28
N TRP A 19 -7.83 10.81 9.96
CA TRP A 19 -9.09 10.89 9.21
C TRP A 19 -9.31 9.67 8.32
N VAL A 20 -10.54 9.16 8.31
CA VAL A 20 -10.96 8.11 7.38
C VAL A 20 -12.35 8.48 6.90
N PHE A 21 -12.48 8.71 5.59
CA PHE A 21 -13.76 9.04 4.93
C PHE A 21 -14.49 10.23 5.58
N GLY A 22 -13.78 11.34 5.76
CA GLY A 22 -14.32 12.55 6.39
C GLY A 22 -14.64 12.43 7.89
N LYS A 23 -14.32 11.29 8.53
CA LYS A 23 -14.49 11.09 9.97
C LYS A 23 -13.14 11.05 10.66
N LYS A 24 -12.96 11.91 11.66
CA LYS A 24 -11.80 11.84 12.56
C LYS A 24 -11.96 10.62 13.46
N LEU A 25 -11.08 9.64 13.31
CA LEU A 25 -11.18 8.36 14.02
C LEU A 25 -10.54 8.39 15.41
N THR A 26 -9.61 9.32 15.68
CA THR A 26 -8.84 9.26 16.94
C THR A 26 -8.36 10.63 17.43
N PRO A 27 -8.37 10.89 18.76
CA PRO A 27 -7.67 12.02 19.35
C PRO A 27 -6.13 11.86 19.23
N PRO A 28 -5.34 12.94 19.30
CA PRO A 28 -3.88 12.91 19.07
C PRO A 28 -3.11 11.92 19.96
N CYS A 29 -3.56 11.72 21.21
CA CYS A 29 -2.97 10.72 22.11
C CYS A 29 -3.21 9.29 21.65
N ALA A 30 -4.40 9.01 21.09
CA ALA A 30 -4.75 7.70 20.56
C ALA A 30 -4.04 7.39 19.24
N PHE A 31 -3.69 8.41 18.45
CA PHE A 31 -2.88 8.25 17.23
C PHE A 31 -1.49 7.66 17.53
N ARG A 32 -0.79 8.17 18.57
CA ARG A 32 0.51 7.62 18.97
C ARG A 32 0.40 6.17 19.46
N SER A 33 -0.66 5.86 20.20
CA SER A 33 -0.93 4.48 20.62
C SER A 33 -1.24 3.57 19.44
N ALA A 34 -2.01 4.04 18.45
CA ALA A 34 -2.26 3.32 17.21
C ALA A 34 -0.96 3.08 16.43
N GLN A 35 -0.10 4.09 16.33
CA GLN A 35 1.21 3.99 15.66
C GLN A 35 2.11 2.94 16.33
N ALA A 36 2.16 2.93 17.67
CA ALA A 36 2.89 1.92 18.42
C ALA A 36 2.34 0.50 18.20
N ARG A 37 1.00 0.33 18.20
CA ARG A 37 0.36 -0.95 17.91
C ARG A 37 0.62 -1.43 16.48
N LEU A 38 0.54 -0.53 15.49
CA LEU A 38 0.84 -0.85 14.10
C LEU A 38 2.31 -1.22 13.91
N LYS A 39 3.23 -0.59 14.65
CA LYS A 39 4.66 -0.97 14.68
C LYS A 39 4.86 -2.39 15.18
N THR A 40 4.27 -2.71 16.32
CA THR A 40 4.37 -4.04 16.91
C THR A 40 3.76 -5.08 15.97
N TRP A 41 2.63 -4.75 15.34
CA TRP A 41 2.01 -5.62 14.35
C TRP A 41 2.89 -5.82 13.11
N SER A 42 3.50 -4.78 12.53
CA SER A 42 4.32 -4.93 11.31
C SER A 42 5.58 -5.78 11.52
N LEU A 43 6.01 -5.91 12.77
CA LEU A 43 7.07 -6.82 13.21
C LEU A 43 6.58 -8.23 13.53
N SER A 44 5.28 -8.53 13.45
CA SER A 44 4.74 -9.86 13.75
C SER A 44 4.72 -10.79 12.52
N PRO A 45 4.71 -12.13 12.71
CA PRO A 45 4.50 -13.09 11.61
C PRO A 45 3.10 -12.95 10.97
N SER A 46 2.12 -12.45 11.74
CA SER A 46 0.77 -12.15 11.28
C SER A 46 0.78 -11.12 10.14
N ALA A 47 1.65 -10.10 10.23
CA ALA A 47 1.79 -9.09 9.18
C ALA A 47 2.44 -9.64 7.90
N ALA A 48 3.36 -10.59 8.01
CA ALA A 48 3.95 -11.25 6.84
C ALA A 48 2.88 -12.04 6.06
N THR A 49 2.05 -12.79 6.79
CA THR A 49 0.92 -13.55 6.21
C THR A 49 -0.11 -12.61 5.57
N ALA A 50 -0.47 -11.52 6.26
CA ALA A 50 -1.37 -10.51 5.71
C ALA A 50 -0.83 -9.87 4.43
N THR A 51 0.48 -9.60 4.39
CA THR A 51 1.16 -9.03 3.22
C THR A 51 1.14 -9.97 2.04
N LEU A 52 1.40 -11.27 2.21
CA LEU A 52 1.31 -12.25 1.11
C LEU A 52 -0.10 -12.29 0.49
N HIS A 53 -1.13 -12.33 1.32
CA HIS A 53 -2.50 -12.28 0.84
C HIS A 53 -2.80 -10.97 0.09
N ALA A 54 -2.34 -9.83 0.62
CA ALA A 54 -2.48 -8.53 -0.04
C ALA A 54 -1.74 -8.52 -1.40
N CYS A 55 -0.54 -9.10 -1.49
CA CYS A 55 0.21 -9.22 -2.74
C CYS A 55 -0.51 -10.09 -3.77
N HIS A 56 -1.15 -11.19 -3.36
CA HIS A 56 -1.96 -12.00 -4.26
C HIS A 56 -3.10 -11.19 -4.88
N VAL A 57 -3.85 -10.44 -4.06
CA VAL A 57 -4.95 -9.58 -4.53
C VAL A 57 -4.43 -8.54 -5.54
N LEU A 58 -3.30 -7.91 -5.22
CA LEU A 58 -2.70 -6.88 -6.08
C LEU A 58 -2.08 -7.46 -7.36
N SER A 59 -1.65 -8.73 -7.36
CA SER A 59 -1.12 -9.40 -8.56
C SER A 59 -2.21 -9.68 -9.60
N VAL A 60 -3.45 -9.91 -9.14
CA VAL A 60 -4.62 -10.04 -10.01
C VAL A 60 -4.91 -8.70 -10.69
N LEU A 61 -4.82 -7.60 -9.94
CA LEU A 61 -4.95 -6.25 -10.50
C LEU A 61 -3.82 -5.93 -11.50
N ALA A 62 -2.57 -6.23 -11.15
CA ALA A 62 -1.41 -5.99 -12.02
C ALA A 62 -1.41 -6.81 -13.32
N SER A 63 -2.08 -7.96 -13.33
CA SER A 63 -2.19 -8.82 -14.53
C SER A 63 -3.37 -8.42 -15.43
N GLN A 64 -4.30 -7.60 -14.95
CA GLN A 64 -5.43 -7.11 -15.73
C GLN A 64 -4.97 -5.95 -16.63
N ASP A 65 -4.39 -6.29 -17.78
CA ASP A 65 -3.94 -5.34 -18.79
C ASP A 65 -5.10 -4.85 -19.69
N GLY A 66 -6.17 -4.36 -19.07
CA GLY A 66 -7.30 -3.72 -19.76
C GLY A 66 -8.31 -4.64 -20.46
N SER A 67 -8.22 -5.96 -20.31
CA SER A 67 -9.19 -6.89 -20.90
C SER A 67 -10.20 -7.39 -19.87
N LEU A 68 -11.46 -7.00 -20.09
CA LEU A 68 -12.68 -7.25 -19.31
C LEU A 68 -12.86 -6.34 -18.07
N HIS A 69 -13.35 -5.13 -18.33
CA HIS A 69 -14.11 -4.31 -17.37
C HIS A 69 -15.36 -5.09 -16.88
N SER A 70 -15.17 -6.11 -16.05
CA SER A 70 -16.17 -6.40 -15.04
C SER A 70 -16.08 -5.24 -14.07
N ILE A 71 -17.03 -4.31 -14.14
CA ILE A 71 -17.09 -3.12 -13.27
C ILE A 71 -16.72 -3.58 -11.85
N PRO A 72 -15.54 -3.16 -11.32
CA PRO A 72 -15.12 -3.61 -10.01
C PRO A 72 -16.22 -3.24 -9.03
N CYS A 73 -16.69 -4.21 -8.26
CA CYS A 73 -17.68 -3.89 -7.25
C CYS A 73 -17.03 -2.97 -6.20
N ILE A 74 -17.81 -2.20 -5.46
CA ILE A 74 -17.29 -1.29 -4.44
C ILE A 74 -16.33 -1.99 -3.44
N SER A 75 -16.53 -3.29 -3.23
CA SER A 75 -15.68 -4.15 -2.41
C SER A 75 -14.29 -4.39 -3.01
N ASP A 76 -14.15 -4.42 -4.33
CA ASP A 76 -12.86 -4.64 -5.01
C ASP A 76 -11.95 -3.43 -4.84
N TYR A 77 -12.48 -2.21 -5.00
CA TYR A 77 -11.72 -0.98 -4.73
C TYR A 77 -11.25 -0.90 -3.29
N TRP A 78 -12.12 -1.26 -2.35
CA TRP A 78 -11.75 -1.32 -0.94
C TRP A 78 -10.68 -2.39 -0.70
N ALA A 79 -10.79 -3.56 -1.33
CA ALA A 79 -9.79 -4.61 -1.23
C ALA A 79 -8.42 -4.17 -1.78
N TYR A 80 -8.37 -3.48 -2.92
CA TYR A 80 -7.13 -2.95 -3.50
C TYR A 80 -6.51 -1.87 -2.61
N TYR A 81 -7.32 -0.93 -2.12
CA TYR A 81 -6.89 0.12 -1.22
C TYR A 81 -6.28 -0.47 0.07
N VAL A 82 -7.03 -1.33 0.77
CA VAL A 82 -6.55 -1.94 2.03
C VAL A 82 -5.33 -2.85 1.80
N SER A 83 -5.30 -3.61 0.70
CA SER A 83 -4.14 -4.44 0.37
C SER A 83 -2.88 -3.59 0.16
N THR A 84 -3.02 -2.44 -0.48
CA THR A 84 -1.92 -1.48 -0.66
C THR A 84 -1.43 -0.93 0.68
N LEU A 85 -2.35 -0.56 1.57
CA LEU A 85 -2.00 -0.10 2.92
C LEU A 85 -1.27 -1.16 3.74
N ILE A 86 -1.68 -2.43 3.65
CA ILE A 86 -1.01 -3.55 4.32
C ILE A 86 0.43 -3.69 3.83
N CYS A 87 0.62 -3.72 2.50
CA CYS A 87 1.95 -3.82 1.89
C CYS A 87 2.84 -2.63 2.27
N TRP A 88 2.28 -1.41 2.28
CA TRP A 88 2.97 -0.21 2.75
C TRP A 88 3.38 -0.31 4.22
N ALA A 89 2.44 -0.63 5.13
CA ALA A 89 2.70 -0.67 6.57
C ALA A 89 3.75 -1.74 6.94
N PHE A 90 3.76 -2.87 6.23
CA PHE A 90 4.79 -3.88 6.38
C PHE A 90 6.16 -3.43 5.83
N GLY A 91 6.21 -2.76 4.68
CA GLY A 91 7.45 -2.22 4.10
C GLY A 91 8.08 -1.10 4.93
N SER A 92 7.28 -0.34 5.67
CA SER A 92 7.71 0.77 6.52
C SER A 92 8.61 0.35 7.70
N ARG A 93 8.65 -0.95 8.06
CA ARG A 93 9.54 -1.47 9.14
C ARG A 93 11.03 -1.43 8.79
N PHE A 94 11.36 -1.32 7.50
CA PHE A 94 12.75 -1.34 7.00
C PHE A 94 13.30 0.04 6.65
N HIS A 95 12.51 1.09 6.84
CA HIS A 95 12.92 2.47 6.57
C HIS A 95 13.78 3.08 7.71
N SER A 96 13.98 2.38 8.83
CA SER A 96 14.61 2.95 10.03
C SER A 96 16.15 2.97 10.07
N SER A 97 16.87 2.45 9.07
CA SER A 97 18.34 2.55 9.10
C SER A 97 18.99 2.52 7.73
N SER A 98 19.89 3.48 7.51
CA SER A 98 20.92 3.56 6.47
C SER A 98 20.52 4.03 5.06
N SER A 99 21.08 5.19 4.72
CA SER A 99 21.57 5.67 3.43
C SER A 99 20.57 6.15 2.35
N PRO A 100 20.77 7.38 1.83
CA PRO A 100 20.09 7.86 0.64
C PRO A 100 20.61 7.06 -0.56
N SER A 101 19.83 6.08 -0.99
CA SER A 101 20.02 5.46 -2.29
C SER A 101 19.61 6.50 -3.33
N ARG A 102 20.60 7.24 -3.81
CA ARG A 102 20.58 8.06 -5.03
C ARG A 102 20.03 7.24 -6.20
N SER A 103 18.72 7.29 -6.38
CA SER A 103 18.06 6.82 -7.60
C SER A 103 18.29 7.89 -8.66
N SER A 104 19.16 7.60 -9.62
CA SER A 104 19.33 8.37 -10.84
C SER A 104 17.98 8.53 -11.53
N SER A 105 17.47 9.76 -11.54
CA SER A 105 16.31 10.15 -12.32
C SER A 105 16.69 10.17 -13.79
N SER A 106 16.44 9.07 -14.50
CA SER A 106 16.24 9.12 -15.95
C SER A 106 14.80 9.53 -16.22
N SER A 107 14.63 10.83 -16.47
CA SER A 107 13.42 11.39 -17.06
C SER A 107 13.29 10.88 -18.49
N SER A 108 12.41 9.90 -18.70
CA SER A 108 11.85 9.57 -20.01
C SER A 108 10.33 9.61 -19.90
N SER A 109 9.77 10.71 -20.36
CA SER A 109 8.36 10.94 -20.57
C SER A 109 7.85 10.06 -21.71
N SER A 110 7.20 8.93 -21.38
CA SER A 110 6.26 8.21 -22.25
C SER A 110 5.60 7.07 -21.45
N SER A 111 4.27 7.04 -21.41
CA SER A 111 3.39 6.05 -20.71
C SER A 111 3.70 5.79 -19.22
N SER A 112 3.27 6.69 -18.35
CA SER A 112 3.45 6.59 -16.89
C SER A 112 2.82 5.33 -16.27
N SER A 113 1.71 4.83 -16.82
CA SER A 113 0.99 3.68 -16.27
C SER A 113 1.68 2.34 -16.50
N SER A 114 2.21 2.11 -17.70
CA SER A 114 2.94 0.88 -18.05
C SER A 114 4.24 0.73 -17.24
N GLN A 115 4.88 1.85 -16.89
CA GLN A 115 6.08 1.84 -16.06
C GLN A 115 5.75 1.59 -14.57
N SER A 116 4.62 2.10 -14.06
CA SER A 116 4.13 1.82 -12.70
C SER A 116 3.73 0.35 -12.55
N CYS A 117 3.01 -0.20 -13.52
CA CYS A 117 2.58 -1.61 -13.54
C CYS A 117 3.78 -2.58 -13.56
N SER A 118 4.76 -2.36 -14.42
CA SER A 118 5.95 -3.23 -14.49
C SER A 118 6.80 -3.22 -13.20
N LYS A 119 6.88 -2.08 -12.51
CA LYS A 119 7.52 -1.99 -11.17
C LYS A 119 6.71 -2.72 -10.11
N ALA A 120 5.40 -2.52 -10.11
CA ALA A 120 4.48 -3.22 -9.21
C ALA A 120 4.56 -4.73 -9.40
N GLN A 121 4.53 -5.23 -10.63
CA GLN A 121 4.60 -6.66 -10.95
C GLN A 121 5.93 -7.29 -10.51
N LYS A 122 7.06 -6.58 -10.65
CA LYS A 122 8.36 -7.04 -10.12
C LYS A 122 8.35 -7.12 -8.60
N TYR A 123 7.80 -6.12 -7.92
CA TYR A 123 7.66 -6.13 -6.47
C TYR A 123 6.77 -7.28 -5.99
N LEU A 124 5.60 -7.47 -6.62
CA LEU A 124 4.64 -8.49 -6.26
C LEU A 124 5.18 -9.90 -6.51
N SER A 125 5.81 -10.15 -7.67
CA SER A 125 6.42 -11.46 -7.97
C SER A 125 7.57 -11.78 -7.02
N SER A 126 8.38 -10.77 -6.65
CA SER A 126 9.40 -10.91 -5.62
C SER A 126 8.78 -11.29 -4.26
N MET A 127 7.75 -10.59 -3.80
CA MET A 127 7.10 -10.89 -2.52
C MET A 127 6.43 -12.27 -2.48
N LEU A 128 5.78 -12.66 -3.58
CA LEU A 128 5.09 -13.95 -3.70
C LEU A 128 6.05 -15.15 -3.82
N SER A 129 7.32 -14.91 -4.15
CA SER A 129 8.34 -15.97 -4.17
C SER A 129 8.74 -16.47 -2.76
N PHE A 130 8.37 -15.74 -1.70
CA PHE A 130 8.70 -16.07 -0.33
C PHE A 130 7.51 -16.72 0.41
N ARG A 131 7.81 -17.66 1.31
CA ARG A 131 6.84 -18.15 2.32
C ARG A 131 6.74 -17.14 3.46
N ALA A 132 5.63 -17.16 4.21
CA ALA A 132 5.38 -16.20 5.29
C ALA A 132 6.50 -16.15 6.33
N ASP A 133 7.08 -17.30 6.68
CA ASP A 133 8.18 -17.43 7.64
C ASP A 133 9.49 -16.81 7.14
N ASP A 134 9.78 -16.95 5.85
CA ASP A 134 10.98 -16.39 5.21
C ASP A 134 10.82 -14.88 4.98
N LEU A 135 9.60 -14.46 4.66
CA LEU A 135 9.20 -13.07 4.49
C LEU A 135 9.31 -12.26 5.80
N HIS A 136 9.03 -12.92 6.93
CA HIS A 136 9.20 -12.31 8.23
C HIS A 136 10.69 -12.07 8.57
N LYS A 137 11.58 -12.97 8.14
CA LYS A 137 13.03 -12.91 8.41
C LYS A 137 13.81 -12.06 7.40
N SER A 138 13.29 -11.86 6.18
CA SER A 138 13.99 -11.13 5.12
C SER A 138 13.96 -9.61 5.36
N LYS A 139 15.12 -9.06 5.76
CA LYS A 139 15.25 -7.67 6.21
C LYS A 139 15.54 -6.65 5.10
N GLY A 140 15.95 -7.12 3.91
CA GLY A 140 16.63 -6.28 2.91
C GLY A 140 15.92 -6.09 1.57
N HIS A 141 15.13 -7.06 1.10
CA HIS A 141 14.59 -7.02 -0.28
C HIS A 141 13.32 -6.16 -0.42
N MET A 142 12.71 -5.77 0.69
CA MET A 142 11.39 -5.11 0.72
C MET A 142 11.43 -3.59 0.61
N ARG A 143 12.63 -3.01 0.61
CA ARG A 143 12.91 -1.57 0.75
C ARG A 143 12.69 -0.77 -0.55
N GLY A 144 12.55 -1.44 -1.69
CA GLY A 144 12.80 -0.81 -3.00
C GLY A 144 11.61 -0.19 -3.73
N ASP A 145 10.45 -0.87 -3.80
CA ASP A 145 9.53 -0.64 -4.93
C ASP A 145 8.04 -0.64 -4.58
N ILE A 146 7.66 -0.46 -3.31
CA ILE A 146 6.23 -0.33 -2.95
C ILE A 146 5.58 0.89 -3.64
N ASP A 147 6.38 1.91 -3.99
CA ASP A 147 5.92 3.07 -4.75
C ASP A 147 5.30 2.68 -6.11
N GLY A 148 5.80 1.62 -6.75
CA GLY A 148 5.23 1.11 -8.00
C GLY A 148 3.81 0.60 -7.80
N VAL A 149 3.60 -0.18 -6.73
CA VAL A 149 2.28 -0.71 -6.34
C VAL A 149 1.32 0.42 -5.94
N ILE A 150 1.79 1.38 -5.14
CA ILE A 150 0.98 2.53 -4.71
C ILE A 150 0.52 3.35 -5.93
N ASN A 151 1.41 3.61 -6.90
CA ASN A 151 1.03 4.35 -8.11
C ASN A 151 0.08 3.53 -9.00
N MET A 152 0.34 2.23 -9.20
CA MET A 152 -0.54 1.36 -9.99
C MET A 152 -1.98 1.36 -9.44
N VAL A 153 -2.14 1.20 -8.12
CA VAL A 153 -3.47 1.18 -7.49
C VAL A 153 -4.12 2.56 -7.52
N ARG A 154 -3.34 3.63 -7.32
CA ARG A 154 -3.84 5.00 -7.43
C ARG A 154 -4.38 5.29 -8.83
N GLU A 155 -3.59 5.01 -9.87
CA GLU A 155 -3.99 5.24 -11.26
C GLU A 155 -5.24 4.44 -11.63
N ASN A 156 -5.36 3.20 -11.14
CA ASN A 156 -6.55 2.38 -11.36
C ASN A 156 -7.80 2.97 -10.66
N LEU A 157 -7.66 3.41 -9.40
CA LEU A 157 -8.74 4.09 -8.67
C LEU A 157 -9.11 5.45 -9.28
N GLU A 158 -8.15 6.19 -9.85
CA GLU A 158 -8.37 7.48 -10.49
C GLU A 158 -9.22 7.35 -11.77
N ILE A 159 -8.99 6.31 -12.58
CA ILE A 159 -9.77 6.03 -13.81
C ILE A 159 -11.25 5.86 -13.46
N ASP A 160 -11.56 5.12 -12.39
CA ASP A 160 -12.94 4.85 -11.98
C ASP A 160 -13.53 5.96 -11.07
N ALA A 161 -12.69 6.83 -10.50
CA ALA A 161 -13.13 8.04 -9.79
C ALA A 161 -13.56 9.18 -10.74
N VAL A 162 -13.37 9.03 -12.07
CA VAL A 162 -13.74 10.04 -13.07
C VAL A 162 -15.22 10.40 -12.94
N GLY A 163 -15.48 11.68 -12.65
CA GLY A 163 -16.81 12.23 -12.38
C GLY A 163 -17.14 12.43 -10.90
N ASN A 164 -16.19 12.21 -9.97
CA ASN A 164 -16.30 12.50 -8.54
C ASN A 164 -17.52 11.84 -7.85
N LYS A 165 -18.00 10.71 -8.41
CA LYS A 165 -19.26 10.09 -8.01
C LYS A 165 -19.18 9.35 -6.68
N CYS A 166 -17.98 8.98 -6.23
CA CYS A 166 -17.74 8.25 -5.00
C CYS A 166 -16.64 8.94 -4.18
N MET A 167 -17.04 9.74 -3.18
CA MET A 167 -16.13 10.40 -2.24
C MET A 167 -15.12 9.44 -1.60
N MET A 168 -15.50 8.18 -1.39
CA MET A 168 -14.62 7.14 -0.86
C MET A 168 -13.38 6.88 -1.76
N LEU A 169 -13.56 6.90 -3.08
CA LEU A 169 -12.46 6.70 -4.03
C LEU A 169 -11.55 7.92 -4.07
N VAL A 170 -12.14 9.11 -3.98
CA VAL A 170 -11.43 10.40 -3.94
C VAL A 170 -10.53 10.48 -2.70
N ASP A 171 -11.07 10.14 -1.53
CA ASP A 171 -10.32 10.08 -0.28
C ASP A 171 -9.22 9.02 -0.35
N ALA A 172 -9.50 7.84 -0.91
CA ALA A 172 -8.51 6.77 -1.07
C ALA A 172 -7.35 7.19 -1.98
N VAL A 173 -7.64 7.83 -3.12
CA VAL A 173 -6.63 8.39 -4.04
C VAL A 173 -5.79 9.46 -3.36
N HIS A 174 -6.42 10.34 -2.57
CA HIS A 174 -5.72 11.36 -1.80
C HIS A 174 -4.76 10.75 -0.78
N VAL A 175 -5.23 9.79 0.01
CA VAL A 175 -4.40 9.07 1.00
C VAL A 175 -3.23 8.35 0.32
N LEU A 176 -3.47 7.65 -0.78
CA LEU A 176 -2.40 7.00 -1.54
C LEU A 176 -1.37 8.01 -2.07
N SER A 177 -1.81 9.22 -2.46
CA SER A 177 -0.92 10.33 -2.86
C SER A 177 -0.04 10.79 -1.72
N GLN A 178 -0.64 11.03 -0.55
CA GLN A 178 0.09 11.40 0.65
C GLN A 178 1.10 10.32 1.02
N LEU A 179 0.71 9.04 1.06
CA LEU A 179 1.56 7.89 1.43
C LEU A 179 2.86 7.79 0.62
N LYS A 180 2.89 8.28 -0.62
CA LYS A 180 4.08 8.33 -1.48
C LYS A 180 5.07 9.43 -1.09
N GLU A 181 4.58 10.58 -0.63
CA GLU A 181 5.44 11.64 -0.09
C GLU A 181 6.00 11.24 1.27
N LEU A 182 5.17 10.50 1.95
CA LEU A 182 5.33 10.08 3.29
C LEU A 182 6.23 8.83 3.42
N SER A 183 6.23 7.89 2.48
CA SER A 183 7.24 6.82 2.41
C SER A 183 8.68 7.38 2.37
N LYS A 184 8.85 8.63 1.90
CA LYS A 184 10.14 9.33 1.82
C LYS A 184 10.53 10.03 3.12
N SER A 185 9.56 10.43 3.94
CA SER A 185 9.79 11.01 5.26
C SER A 185 9.74 9.93 6.34
N ARG A 186 10.45 10.12 7.45
CA ARG A 186 10.58 9.07 8.47
C ARG A 186 9.30 9.06 9.31
N TRP A 187 8.43 8.07 9.09
CA TRP A 187 7.14 7.89 9.79
C TRP A 187 7.25 7.33 11.22
N TRP A 188 8.47 7.26 11.75
CA TRP A 188 8.79 6.77 13.08
C TRP A 188 9.67 7.76 13.81
#